data_AF-A0A2U3AAC2-F1
#
_entry.id   AF-A0A2U3AAC2-F1
#
_cell.length_a   1.000
_cell.length_b   1.000
_cell.length_c   1.000
_cell.angle_alpha   90.00
_cell.angle_beta   90.00
_cell.angle_gamma   90.00
#
_symmetry.space_group_name_H-M   'P 1'
#
loop_
_entity.id
_entity.type
_entity.pdbx_description
1 polymer ?
#
loop_
_entity_poly.entity_id
_entity_poly.type
_entity_poly.pdbx_seq_one_letter_code
_entity_poly.pdbx_strand_id
1 'polypeptide(L)'
;MEKVLGTGDLAEMVGIKKTSLKHYISVLEKSGYEIRRDHRNYRSFDEQDVALILAYAQLHNKKGMTLKEAAAVVTAPDFDVEEVEIIPPAQQVVIEKKNNYELDRYADLSNAMELLADHVKGIESQNAQLIQLIQAQHEQNELLMQQNETLKEEFSSMKLQIEAPKEENNTSKKQLDRVESQNSAIMAALNRINVQQHNAEVEQYEEQKKEQSKGFMGRLFNK
;
A
#
# COMPACT_ATOMS: atom_id res chain seq x y z
N MET A 1 5.26 39.59 63.80
CA MET A 1 6.00 39.12 62.61
C MET A 1 5.25 37.90 62.12
N GLU A 2 4.56 38.01 60.99
CA GLU A 2 3.83 36.89 60.40
C GLU A 2 4.86 35.86 59.93
N LYS A 3 4.77 34.62 60.44
CA LYS A 3 5.76 33.58 60.14
C LYS A 3 5.48 33.04 58.74
N VAL A 4 6.18 33.58 57.76
CA VAL A 4 6.13 33.08 56.39
C VAL A 4 6.86 31.74 56.31
N LEU A 5 6.17 30.71 55.84
CA LEU A 5 6.72 29.35 55.69
C LEU A 5 7.13 29.09 54.25
N GLY A 6 8.21 28.33 54.07
CA GLY A 6 8.56 27.76 52.77
C GLY A 6 7.80 26.45 52.50
N THR A 7 7.81 25.97 51.26
CA THR A 7 7.19 24.68 50.89
C THR A 7 7.73 23.50 51.71
N GLY A 8 8.98 23.58 52.17
CA GLY A 8 9.59 22.56 53.02
C GLY A 8 8.96 22.50 54.40
N ASP A 9 8.85 23.65 55.06
CA ASP A 9 8.34 23.78 56.42
C ASP A 9 6.83 23.50 56.48
N LEU A 10 6.10 23.94 55.44
CA LEU A 10 4.67 23.65 55.29
C LEU A 10 4.41 22.14 55.16
N ALA A 11 5.24 21.41 54.40
CA ALA A 11 5.10 19.96 54.24
C ALA A 11 5.24 19.22 55.58
N GLU A 12 6.18 19.67 56.41
CA GLU A 12 6.44 19.11 57.73
C GLU A 12 5.32 19.46 58.72
N MET A 13 4.81 20.70 58.68
CA MET A 13 3.70 21.15 59.52
C MET A 13 2.37 20.43 59.21
N VAL A 14 2.08 20.20 57.93
CA VAL A 14 0.83 19.58 57.47
C VAL A 14 0.92 18.04 57.48
N GLY A 15 2.12 17.47 57.64
CA GLY A 15 2.33 16.02 57.66
C GLY A 15 2.21 15.34 56.28
N ILE A 16 2.49 16.08 55.20
CA ILE A 16 2.38 15.61 53.81
C ILE A 16 3.76 15.57 53.16
N LYS A 17 4.01 14.59 52.28
CA LYS A 17 5.27 14.52 51.52
C LYS A 17 5.46 15.77 50.65
N LYS A 18 6.69 16.30 50.60
CA LYS A 18 7.05 17.50 49.79
C LYS A 18 6.60 17.40 48.31
N THR A 19 6.63 16.20 47.72
CA THR A 19 6.17 15.96 46.34
C THR A 19 4.64 16.07 46.20
N SER A 20 3.89 15.47 47.12
CA SER A 20 2.43 15.58 47.17
C SER A 20 1.98 17.02 47.42
N LEU A 21 2.66 17.75 48.31
CA LEU A 21 2.37 19.16 48.55
C LEU A 21 2.58 20.02 47.29
N LYS A 22 3.67 19.81 46.53
CA LYS A 22 3.88 20.51 45.25
C LYS A 22 2.76 20.24 44.25
N HIS A 23 2.27 19.00 44.21
CA HIS A 23 1.15 18.63 43.35
C HIS A 23 -0.14 19.35 43.80
N TYR A 24 -0.42 19.35 45.09
CA TYR A 24 -1.60 20.00 45.70
C TYR A 24 -1.61 21.51 45.39
N ILE A 25 -0.49 22.18 45.63
CA ILE A 25 -0.26 23.58 45.26
C ILE A 25 -0.55 23.82 43.78
N SER A 26 -0.04 22.95 42.89
CA SER A 26 -0.24 23.12 41.45
C SER A 26 -1.71 22.98 41.03
N VAL A 27 -2.49 22.15 41.74
CA VAL A 27 -3.93 21.99 41.48
C VAL A 27 -4.72 23.19 42.02
N LEU A 28 -4.33 23.73 43.18
CA LEU A 28 -4.91 24.96 43.75
C LEU A 28 -4.65 26.17 42.86
N GLU A 29 -3.40 26.35 42.39
CA GLU A 29 -3.01 27.42 41.46
C GLU A 29 -3.83 27.34 40.14
N LYS A 30 -4.06 26.13 39.61
CA LYS A 30 -4.91 25.92 38.43
C LYS A 30 -6.40 26.19 38.67
N SER A 31 -6.84 26.08 39.91
CA SER A 31 -8.24 26.30 40.32
C SER A 31 -8.51 27.73 40.76
N GLY A 32 -7.53 28.64 40.58
CA GLY A 32 -7.67 30.07 40.82
C GLY A 32 -7.10 30.55 42.16
N TYR A 33 -6.43 29.70 42.93
CA TYR A 33 -5.78 30.12 44.18
C TYR A 33 -4.38 30.70 43.92
N GLU A 34 -4.18 31.98 44.20
CA GLU A 34 -2.88 32.62 43.99
C GLU A 34 -1.99 32.53 45.23
N ILE A 35 -0.95 31.70 45.16
CA ILE A 35 0.04 31.58 46.23
C ILE A 35 1.04 32.72 46.14
N ARG A 36 1.23 33.40 47.27
CA ARG A 36 2.19 34.51 47.38
C ARG A 36 3.62 34.02 47.15
N ARG A 37 4.45 34.92 46.62
CA ARG A 37 5.87 34.67 46.39
C ARG A 37 6.72 35.71 47.10
N ASP A 38 7.85 35.27 47.62
CA ASP A 38 8.81 36.14 48.30
C ASP A 38 9.63 36.99 47.33
N HIS A 39 10.50 37.83 47.88
CA HIS A 39 11.41 38.68 47.11
C HIS A 39 12.47 37.92 46.29
N ARG A 40 12.58 36.60 46.48
CA ARG A 40 13.45 35.67 45.72
C ARG A 40 12.63 34.82 44.74
N ASN A 41 11.34 35.13 44.56
CA ASN A 41 10.38 34.41 43.73
C ASN A 41 10.13 32.95 44.16
N TYR A 42 10.38 32.61 45.42
CA TYR A 42 9.96 31.35 46.03
C TYR A 42 8.56 31.47 46.60
N ARG A 43 7.80 30.36 46.60
CA ARG A 43 6.45 30.33 47.21
C ARG A 43 6.55 30.53 48.73
N SER A 44 5.73 31.43 49.23
CA SER A 44 5.66 31.87 50.62
C SER A 44 4.25 31.65 51.14
N PHE A 45 4.11 30.93 52.25
CA PHE A 45 2.81 30.59 52.84
C PHE A 45 2.60 31.30 54.17
N ASP A 46 1.42 31.88 54.36
CA ASP A 46 0.95 32.43 55.62
C ASP A 46 0.09 31.42 56.42
N GLU A 47 -0.48 31.87 57.53
CA GLU A 47 -1.32 31.02 58.38
C GLU A 47 -2.65 30.64 57.70
N GLN A 48 -3.17 31.49 56.82
CA GLN A 48 -4.39 31.22 56.04
C GLN A 48 -4.12 30.17 54.97
N ASP A 49 -3.00 30.27 54.25
CA ASP A 49 -2.50 29.29 53.29
C ASP A 49 -2.35 27.91 53.96
N VAL A 50 -1.80 27.88 55.18
CA VAL A 50 -1.64 26.64 55.97
C VAL A 50 -3.01 26.03 56.29
N ALA A 51 -3.94 26.83 56.78
CA ALA A 51 -5.29 26.37 57.14
C ALA A 51 -6.06 25.87 55.91
N LEU A 52 -5.96 26.58 54.78
CA LEU A 52 -6.59 26.21 53.52
C LEU A 52 -6.00 24.92 52.95
N ILE A 53 -4.68 24.74 52.98
CA ILE A 53 -4.02 23.51 52.50
C ILE A 53 -4.34 22.33 53.41
N LEU A 54 -4.49 22.55 54.73
CA LEU A 54 -4.99 21.54 55.66
C LEU A 54 -6.43 21.15 55.33
N ALA A 55 -7.33 22.11 55.16
CA ALA A 55 -8.72 21.86 54.81
C ALA A 55 -8.83 21.10 53.47
N TYR A 56 -8.09 21.55 52.47
CA TYR A 56 -7.98 20.90 51.16
C TYR A 56 -7.52 19.43 51.26
N ALA A 57 -6.44 19.19 52.01
CA ALA A 57 -5.94 17.84 52.23
C ALA A 57 -6.94 16.97 52.99
N GLN A 58 -7.71 17.53 53.92
CA GLN A 58 -8.74 16.81 54.65
C GLN A 58 -9.97 16.50 53.79
N LEU A 59 -10.41 17.41 52.94
CA LEU A 59 -11.52 17.17 52.00
C LEU A 59 -11.20 16.02 51.04
N HIS A 60 -9.97 16.00 50.50
CA HIS A 60 -9.54 14.89 49.65
C HIS A 60 -9.44 13.57 50.43
N ASN A 61 -8.81 13.55 51.61
CA ASN A 61 -8.55 12.31 52.33
C ASN A 61 -9.76 11.74 53.08
N LYS A 62 -10.67 12.58 53.58
CA LYS A 62 -11.82 12.14 54.41
C LYS A 62 -13.14 12.07 53.64
N LYS A 63 -13.39 13.00 52.71
CA LYS A 63 -14.66 13.06 51.96
C LYS A 63 -14.58 12.31 50.62
N GLY A 64 -13.43 11.71 50.29
CA GLY A 64 -13.24 10.95 49.05
C GLY A 64 -13.34 11.80 47.78
N MET A 65 -13.24 13.14 47.92
CA MET A 65 -13.29 14.06 46.79
C MET A 65 -12.02 13.94 45.96
N THR A 66 -12.16 14.15 44.65
CA THR A 66 -10.99 14.30 43.77
C THR A 66 -10.25 15.59 44.12
N LEU A 67 -8.94 15.64 43.82
CA LEU A 67 -8.12 16.84 44.04
C LEU A 67 -8.73 18.09 43.38
N LYS A 68 -9.33 17.94 42.20
CA LYS A 68 -9.95 19.05 41.48
C LYS A 68 -11.24 19.55 42.14
N GLU A 69 -12.08 18.64 42.63
CA GLU A 69 -13.31 18.98 43.36
C GLU A 69 -13.00 19.63 44.70
N ALA A 70 -12.06 19.05 45.46
CA ALA A 70 -11.61 19.63 46.72
C ALA A 70 -11.02 21.04 46.50
N ALA A 71 -10.32 21.27 45.38
CA ALA A 71 -9.73 22.57 45.07
C ALA A 71 -10.82 23.59 44.75
N ALA A 72 -11.83 23.21 43.96
CA ALA A 72 -12.96 24.06 43.65
C ALA A 72 -13.78 24.44 44.90
N VAL A 73 -13.88 23.54 45.89
CA VAL A 73 -14.58 23.81 47.15
C VAL A 73 -13.80 24.81 47.99
N VAL A 74 -12.49 24.62 48.18
CA VAL A 74 -11.69 25.53 49.03
C VAL A 74 -11.41 26.90 48.38
N THR A 75 -11.55 27.02 47.06
CA THR A 75 -11.43 28.30 46.36
C THR A 75 -12.78 29.00 46.12
N ALA A 76 -13.89 28.41 46.55
CA ALA A 76 -15.20 29.03 46.44
C ALA A 76 -15.33 30.23 47.40
N PRO A 77 -16.01 31.32 46.99
CA PRO A 77 -16.13 32.53 47.81
C PRO A 77 -16.96 32.32 49.09
N ASP A 78 -17.79 31.28 49.14
CA ASP A 78 -18.64 30.94 50.29
C ASP A 78 -17.99 29.93 51.24
N PHE A 79 -16.73 29.54 51.00
CA PHE A 79 -16.04 28.53 51.80
C PHE A 79 -15.40 29.17 53.04
N ASP A 80 -15.95 28.85 54.21
CA ASP A 80 -15.34 29.19 55.48
C ASP A 80 -14.43 28.04 55.97
N VAL A 81 -13.13 28.34 56.11
CA VAL A 81 -12.13 27.40 56.61
C VAL A 81 -12.42 27.01 58.06
N GLU A 82 -13.09 27.89 58.83
CA GLU A 82 -13.46 27.65 60.23
C GLU A 82 -14.61 26.65 60.41
N GLU A 83 -15.47 26.46 59.40
CA GLU A 83 -16.54 25.46 59.42
C GLU A 83 -16.03 24.03 59.23
N VAL A 84 -14.79 23.87 58.76
CA VAL A 84 -14.14 22.57 58.68
C VAL A 84 -13.53 22.25 60.03
N GLU A 85 -14.01 21.21 60.73
CA GLU A 85 -13.33 20.70 61.93
C GLU A 85 -11.90 20.22 61.56
N ILE A 86 -10.92 21.11 61.68
CA ILE A 86 -9.52 20.84 61.39
C ILE A 86 -8.98 19.89 62.46
N ILE A 87 -8.99 18.59 62.17
CA ILE A 87 -8.38 17.61 63.07
C ILE A 87 -6.84 17.79 63.02
N PRO A 88 -6.17 18.03 64.16
CA PRO A 88 -4.72 18.15 64.21
C PRO A 88 -4.03 16.90 63.63
N PRO A 89 -2.87 17.03 62.96
CA PRO A 89 -2.17 15.91 62.34
C PRO A 89 -1.87 14.75 63.30
N ALA A 90 -1.73 15.03 64.60
CA ALA A 90 -1.48 14.03 65.64
C ALA A 90 -2.69 13.09 65.93
N GLN A 91 -3.90 13.46 65.51
CA GLN A 91 -5.14 12.71 65.74
C GLN A 91 -5.76 12.15 64.46
N GLN A 92 -5.08 12.32 63.32
CA GLN A 92 -5.52 11.72 62.07
C GLN A 92 -5.39 10.20 62.19
N VAL A 93 -6.53 9.51 62.27
CA VAL A 93 -6.59 8.05 62.11
C VAL A 93 -5.90 7.75 60.78
N VAL A 94 -4.78 7.04 60.84
CA VAL A 94 -4.09 6.53 59.66
C VAL A 94 -5.02 5.50 59.04
N ILE A 95 -5.94 5.94 58.19
CA ILE A 95 -6.58 5.04 57.24
C ILE A 95 -5.43 4.55 56.37
N GLU A 96 -5.04 3.30 56.55
CA GLU A 96 -3.96 2.67 55.80
C GLU A 96 -4.16 2.97 54.31
N LYS A 97 -3.17 3.65 53.73
CA LYS A 97 -3.13 4.12 52.33
C LYS A 97 -3.06 2.97 51.31
N LYS A 98 -3.65 1.80 51.57
CA LYS A 98 -3.75 0.72 50.58
C LYS A 98 -4.68 1.11 49.42
N ASN A 99 -5.76 1.84 49.71
CA ASN A 99 -6.83 2.09 48.73
C ASN A 99 -6.47 3.14 47.66
N ASN A 100 -5.62 4.14 47.96
CA ASN A 100 -5.25 5.16 46.97
C ASN A 100 -4.26 4.63 45.91
N TYR A 101 -3.35 3.72 46.27
CA TYR A 101 -2.47 3.07 45.28
C TYR A 101 -3.25 2.13 44.35
N GLU A 102 -4.32 1.52 44.84
CA GLU A 102 -5.19 0.68 44.02
C GLU A 102 -6.01 1.53 43.04
N LEU A 103 -6.58 2.66 43.49
CA LEU A 103 -7.35 3.54 42.62
C LEU A 103 -6.50 4.14 41.48
N ASP A 104 -5.28 4.60 41.79
CA ASP A 104 -4.34 5.09 40.77
C ASP A 104 -3.92 3.97 39.80
N ARG A 105 -3.70 2.74 40.29
CA ARG A 105 -3.43 1.58 39.40
C ARG A 105 -4.61 1.22 38.51
N TYR A 106 -5.84 1.31 39.00
CA TYR A 106 -7.01 1.04 38.17
C TYR A 106 -7.17 2.12 37.09
N ALA A 107 -6.86 3.37 37.39
CA ALA A 107 -6.85 4.45 36.40
C ALA A 107 -5.78 4.21 35.32
N ASP A 108 -4.54 3.88 35.71
CA ASP A 108 -3.46 3.57 34.76
C ASP A 108 -3.78 2.33 33.91
N LEU A 109 -4.37 1.30 34.52
CA LEU A 109 -4.80 0.09 33.82
C LEU A 109 -5.93 0.38 32.83
N SER A 110 -6.90 1.21 33.21
CA SER A 110 -8.00 1.61 32.33
C SER A 110 -7.48 2.38 31.12
N ASN A 111 -6.57 3.33 31.34
CA ASN A 111 -5.95 4.10 30.25
C ASN A 111 -5.14 3.20 29.31
N ALA A 112 -4.40 2.23 29.87
CA ALA A 112 -3.67 1.25 29.07
C ALA A 112 -4.61 0.34 28.27
N MET A 113 -5.75 -0.04 28.85
CA MET A 113 -6.75 -0.87 28.19
C MET A 113 -7.46 -0.12 27.06
N GLU A 114 -7.74 1.18 27.25
CA GLU A 114 -8.29 2.05 26.21
C GLU A 114 -7.31 2.22 25.05
N LEU A 115 -6.03 2.49 25.33
CA LEU A 115 -4.99 2.58 24.29
C LEU A 115 -4.83 1.26 23.52
N LEU A 116 -4.89 0.13 24.22
CA LEU A 116 -4.86 -1.20 23.59
C LEU A 116 -6.09 -1.42 22.70
N ALA A 117 -7.28 -1.02 23.15
CA ALA A 117 -8.51 -1.15 22.36
C ALA A 117 -8.43 -0.33 21.06
N ASP A 118 -7.91 0.90 21.13
CA ASP A 118 -7.67 1.74 19.94
C ASP A 118 -6.65 1.11 18.98
N HIS A 119 -5.57 0.53 19.52
CA HIS A 119 -4.59 -0.18 18.72
C HIS A 119 -5.18 -1.43 18.05
N VAL A 120 -5.97 -2.22 18.77
CA VAL A 120 -6.65 -3.40 18.22
C VAL A 120 -7.58 -2.99 17.10
N LYS A 121 -8.39 -1.93 17.29
CA LYS A 121 -9.26 -1.39 16.25
C LYS A 121 -8.47 -0.92 15.02
N GLY A 122 -7.31 -0.30 15.22
CA GLY A 122 -6.39 0.07 14.15
C GLY A 122 -5.88 -1.14 13.37
N ILE A 123 -5.45 -2.19 14.06
CA ILE A 123 -4.98 -3.45 13.47
C ILE A 123 -6.11 -4.14 12.70
N GLU A 124 -7.32 -4.18 13.24
CA GLU A 124 -8.49 -4.75 12.57
C GLU A 124 -8.80 -4.01 11.26
N SER A 125 -8.74 -2.68 11.27
CA SER A 125 -8.91 -1.88 10.06
C SER A 125 -7.81 -2.16 9.01
N GLN A 126 -6.56 -2.30 9.44
CA GLN A 126 -5.46 -2.63 8.53
C GLN A 126 -5.61 -4.04 7.94
N ASN A 127 -6.02 -5.01 8.76
CA ASN A 127 -6.28 -6.38 8.31
C ASN A 127 -7.42 -6.43 7.29
N ALA A 128 -8.49 -5.66 7.50
CA ALA A 128 -9.58 -5.56 6.53
C ALA A 128 -9.11 -5.03 5.17
N GLN A 129 -8.25 -4.00 5.16
CA GLN A 129 -7.65 -3.47 3.93
C GLN A 129 -6.72 -4.48 3.25
N LEU A 130 -5.91 -5.21 4.01
CA LEU A 130 -5.05 -6.27 3.47
C LEU A 130 -5.86 -7.38 2.82
N ILE A 131 -6.96 -7.80 3.44
CA ILE A 131 -7.86 -8.81 2.86
C ILE A 131 -8.44 -8.33 1.52
N GLN A 132 -8.87 -7.06 1.43
CA GLN A 132 -9.37 -6.49 0.18
C GLN A 132 -8.29 -6.46 -0.91
N LEU A 133 -7.05 -6.09 -0.57
CA LEU A 133 -5.91 -6.13 -1.49
C LEU A 133 -5.62 -7.54 -2.00
N ILE A 134 -5.64 -8.54 -1.11
CA ILE A 134 -5.43 -9.94 -1.48
C ILE A 134 -6.55 -10.43 -2.41
N GLN A 135 -7.81 -10.07 -2.12
CA GLN A 135 -8.95 -10.43 -2.97
C GLN A 135 -8.83 -9.80 -4.37
N ALA A 136 -8.55 -8.51 -4.45
CA ALA A 136 -8.34 -7.82 -5.73
C ALA A 136 -7.16 -8.40 -6.52
N GLN A 137 -6.07 -8.77 -5.84
CA GLN A 137 -4.93 -9.43 -6.47
C GLN A 137 -5.29 -10.82 -6.98
N HIS A 138 -6.08 -11.58 -6.22
CA HIS A 138 -6.56 -12.89 -6.65
C HIS A 138 -7.44 -12.78 -7.90
N GLU A 139 -8.40 -11.85 -7.93
CA GLU A 139 -9.23 -11.58 -9.10
C GLU A 139 -8.40 -11.19 -10.33
N GLN A 140 -7.38 -10.35 -10.15
CA GLN A 140 -6.47 -9.98 -11.23
C GLN A 140 -5.69 -11.18 -11.76
N ASN A 141 -5.20 -12.06 -10.88
CA ASN A 141 -4.47 -13.26 -11.28
C ASN A 141 -5.35 -14.25 -12.04
N GLU A 142 -6.59 -14.44 -11.60
CA GLU A 142 -7.57 -15.28 -12.31
C GLU A 142 -7.83 -14.73 -13.73
N LEU A 143 -8.02 -13.42 -13.86
CA LEU A 143 -8.18 -12.79 -15.18
C LEU A 143 -6.94 -12.98 -16.06
N LEU A 144 -5.74 -12.84 -15.50
CA LEU A 144 -4.49 -13.04 -16.23
C LEU A 144 -4.33 -14.51 -16.66
N MET A 145 -4.76 -15.45 -15.84
CA MET A 145 -4.74 -16.88 -16.16
C MET A 145 -5.70 -17.18 -17.32
N GLN A 146 -6.93 -16.65 -17.28
CA GLN A 146 -7.90 -16.76 -18.37
C GLN A 146 -7.34 -16.18 -19.68
N GLN A 147 -6.75 -14.99 -19.63
CA GLN A 147 -6.11 -14.38 -20.81
C GLN A 147 -4.98 -15.26 -21.36
N ASN A 148 -4.17 -15.85 -20.49
CA ASN A 148 -3.11 -16.77 -20.93
C ASN A 148 -3.66 -18.05 -21.56
N GLU A 149 -4.77 -18.59 -21.05
CA GLU A 149 -5.44 -19.74 -21.66
C GLU A 149 -5.99 -19.38 -23.04
N THR A 150 -6.70 -18.26 -23.17
CA THR A 150 -7.18 -17.77 -24.48
C THR A 150 -6.04 -17.58 -25.46
N LEU A 151 -4.94 -16.94 -25.05
CA LEU A 151 -3.77 -16.75 -25.91
C LEU A 151 -3.15 -18.09 -26.33
N LYS A 152 -3.09 -19.09 -25.45
CA LYS A 152 -2.59 -20.44 -25.81
C LYS A 152 -3.49 -21.13 -26.81
N GLU A 153 -4.81 -21.00 -26.67
CA GLU A 153 -5.78 -21.54 -27.62
C GLU A 153 -5.64 -20.85 -28.98
N GLU A 154 -5.57 -19.52 -29.01
CA GLU A 154 -5.34 -18.73 -30.22
C GLU A 154 -4.02 -19.13 -30.90
N PHE A 155 -2.93 -19.24 -30.14
CA PHE A 155 -1.63 -19.65 -30.67
C PHE A 155 -1.68 -21.07 -31.23
N SER A 156 -2.37 -21.99 -30.56
CA SER A 156 -2.56 -23.37 -31.04
C SER A 156 -3.38 -23.40 -32.33
N SER A 157 -4.43 -22.59 -32.42
CA SER A 157 -5.25 -22.45 -33.62
C SER A 157 -4.45 -21.88 -34.79
N MET A 158 -3.63 -20.84 -34.56
CA MET A 158 -2.74 -20.27 -35.57
C MET A 158 -1.68 -21.28 -36.01
N LYS A 159 -1.08 -22.02 -35.07
CA LYS A 159 -0.14 -23.09 -35.39
C LYS A 159 -0.77 -24.15 -36.28
N LEU A 160 -2.00 -24.60 -35.96
CA LEU A 160 -2.73 -25.55 -36.78
C LEU A 160 -3.06 -24.98 -38.18
N GLN A 161 -3.40 -23.70 -38.30
CA GLN A 161 -3.61 -23.05 -39.61
C GLN A 161 -2.32 -22.92 -40.43
N ILE A 162 -1.17 -22.76 -39.78
CA ILE A 162 0.14 -22.75 -40.45
C ILE A 162 0.55 -24.19 -40.85
N GLU A 163 0.21 -25.18 -40.03
CA GLU A 163 0.55 -26.59 -40.26
C GLU A 163 -0.42 -27.30 -41.23
N ALA A 164 -1.67 -26.86 -41.32
CA ALA A 164 -2.69 -27.39 -42.23
C ALA A 164 -2.89 -26.51 -43.48
N PRO A 165 -2.74 -27.04 -44.70
CA PRO A 165 -1.63 -27.85 -45.16
C PRO A 165 -0.97 -27.31 -46.44
N LYS A 166 0.27 -27.74 -46.61
CA LYS A 166 1.07 -27.84 -47.85
C LYS A 166 0.39 -28.63 -49.01
N GLU A 167 -0.89 -28.98 -48.91
CA GLU A 167 -1.64 -29.69 -49.96
C GLU A 167 -1.96 -28.79 -51.15
N GLU A 168 -2.28 -27.51 -50.92
CA GLU A 168 -2.45 -26.52 -51.98
C GLU A 168 -1.13 -26.28 -52.74
N ASN A 169 -0.02 -26.36 -52.00
CA ASN A 169 1.33 -26.29 -52.54
C ASN A 169 1.68 -27.54 -53.38
N ASN A 170 1.24 -28.73 -52.97
CA ASN A 170 1.44 -29.97 -53.74
C ASN A 170 0.60 -30.02 -55.02
N THR A 171 -0.64 -29.53 -55.01
CA THR A 171 -1.46 -29.43 -56.22
C THR A 171 -0.93 -28.39 -57.19
N SER A 172 -0.51 -27.23 -56.69
CA SER A 172 0.15 -26.19 -57.49
C SER A 172 1.47 -26.69 -58.11
N LYS A 173 2.29 -27.42 -57.32
CA LYS A 173 3.54 -28.02 -57.81
C LYS A 173 3.30 -29.06 -58.91
N LYS A 174 2.30 -29.95 -58.75
CA LYS A 174 1.90 -30.91 -59.80
C LYS A 174 1.35 -30.23 -61.06
N GLN A 175 0.73 -29.06 -60.95
CA GLN A 175 0.30 -28.28 -62.11
C GLN A 175 1.50 -27.63 -62.81
N LEU A 176 2.46 -27.10 -62.05
CA LEU A 176 3.70 -26.54 -62.57
C LEU A 176 4.52 -27.60 -63.34
N ASP A 177 4.74 -28.78 -62.74
CA ASP A 177 5.47 -29.89 -63.37
C ASP A 177 4.81 -30.33 -64.70
N ARG A 178 3.46 -30.31 -64.76
CA ARG A 178 2.72 -30.62 -65.99
C ARG A 178 2.93 -29.56 -67.07
N VAL A 179 2.89 -28.28 -66.71
CA VAL A 179 3.11 -27.18 -67.65
C VAL A 179 4.56 -27.19 -68.17
N GLU A 180 5.54 -27.44 -67.30
CA GLU A 180 6.95 -27.55 -67.71
C GLU A 180 7.17 -28.73 -68.66
N SER A 181 6.58 -29.89 -68.36
CA SER A 181 6.64 -31.06 -69.25
C SER A 181 6.00 -30.77 -70.61
N GLN A 182 4.84 -30.10 -70.64
CA GLN A 182 4.17 -29.70 -71.88
C GLN A 182 5.04 -28.71 -72.69
N ASN A 183 5.62 -27.71 -72.04
CA ASN A 183 6.49 -26.73 -72.69
C ASN A 183 7.74 -27.39 -73.28
N SER A 184 8.36 -28.33 -72.56
CA SER A 184 9.49 -29.11 -73.07
C SER A 184 9.11 -29.94 -74.30
N ALA A 185 7.95 -30.61 -74.28
CA ALA A 185 7.45 -31.37 -75.42
C ALA A 185 7.14 -30.47 -76.64
N ILE A 186 6.55 -29.30 -76.40
CA ILE A 186 6.30 -28.29 -77.45
C ILE A 186 7.61 -27.81 -78.06
N MET A 187 8.61 -27.46 -77.25
CA MET A 187 9.92 -27.03 -77.75
C MET A 187 10.63 -28.13 -78.55
N ALA A 188 10.54 -29.39 -78.11
CA ALA A 188 11.07 -30.52 -78.86
C ALA A 188 10.35 -30.69 -80.22
N ALA A 189 9.02 -30.51 -80.26
CA ALA A 189 8.25 -30.55 -81.50
C ALA A 189 8.60 -29.38 -82.44
N LEU A 190 8.70 -28.16 -81.92
CA LEU A 190 9.09 -26.98 -82.68
C LEU A 190 10.51 -27.14 -83.27
N ASN A 191 11.45 -27.65 -82.48
CA ASN A 191 12.81 -27.92 -82.97
C ASN A 191 12.80 -28.97 -84.10
N ARG A 192 11.99 -30.03 -83.97
CA ARG A 192 11.85 -31.02 -85.06
C ARG A 192 11.24 -30.41 -86.32
N ILE A 193 10.21 -29.59 -86.18
CA ILE A 193 9.56 -28.90 -87.32
C ILE A 193 10.56 -27.97 -88.00
N ASN A 194 11.32 -27.17 -87.24
CA ASN A 194 12.32 -26.27 -87.80
C ASN A 194 13.42 -27.03 -88.56
N VAL A 195 13.90 -28.16 -88.02
CA VAL A 195 14.89 -29.01 -88.71
C VAL A 195 14.30 -29.61 -89.98
N GLN A 196 13.04 -30.08 -89.95
CA GLN A 196 12.38 -30.63 -91.13
C GLN A 196 12.16 -29.57 -92.21
N GLN A 197 11.72 -28.36 -91.84
CA GLN A 197 11.57 -27.24 -92.76
C GLN A 197 12.91 -26.86 -93.38
N HIS A 198 13.97 -26.74 -92.57
CA HIS A 198 15.29 -26.43 -93.08
C HIS A 198 15.81 -27.51 -94.04
N ASN A 199 15.62 -28.79 -93.71
CA ASN A 199 16.00 -29.89 -94.59
C ASN A 199 15.21 -29.88 -95.91
N ALA A 200 13.90 -29.62 -95.86
CA ALA A 200 13.07 -29.53 -97.06
C ALA A 200 13.46 -28.33 -97.94
N GLU A 201 13.82 -27.19 -97.36
CA GLU A 201 14.36 -26.04 -98.09
C GLU A 201 15.70 -26.37 -98.75
N VAL A 202 16.59 -27.09 -98.05
CA VAL A 202 17.87 -27.56 -98.62
C VAL A 202 17.63 -28.52 -99.78
N GLU A 203 16.73 -29.49 -99.63
CA GLU A 203 16.36 -30.44 -100.69
C GLU A 203 15.80 -29.72 -101.92
N GLN A 204 14.88 -28.75 -101.73
CA GLN A 204 14.36 -27.93 -102.82
C GLN A 204 15.46 -27.10 -103.51
N TYR A 205 16.39 -26.54 -102.74
CA TYR A 205 17.51 -25.77 -103.29
C TYR A 205 18.48 -26.67 -104.09
N GLU A 206 18.69 -27.91 -103.64
CA GLU A 206 19.49 -28.90 -104.38
C GLU A 206 18.79 -29.38 -105.66
N GLU A 207 17.48 -29.60 -105.62
CA GLU A 207 16.69 -29.95 -106.81
C GLU A 207 16.69 -28.83 -107.85
N GLN A 208 16.50 -27.57 -107.42
CA GLN A 208 16.59 -26.40 -108.31
C GLN A 208 17.99 -26.25 -108.93
N LYS A 209 19.06 -26.52 -108.18
CA LYS A 209 20.43 -26.56 -108.74
C LYS A 209 20.61 -27.68 -109.76
N LYS A 210 20.03 -28.87 -109.53
CA LYS A 210 20.08 -30.00 -110.46
C LYS A 210 19.28 -29.73 -111.74
N GLU A 211 18.15 -29.02 -111.65
CA GLU A 211 17.40 -28.60 -112.84
C GLU A 211 18.11 -27.50 -113.63
N GLN A 212 18.70 -26.51 -112.96
CA GLN A 212 19.50 -25.46 -113.61
C GLN A 212 20.74 -26.03 -114.31
N SER A 213 21.42 -27.03 -113.73
CA SER A 213 22.59 -27.67 -114.36
C SER A 213 22.20 -28.53 -115.57
N LYS A 214 21.04 -29.20 -115.55
CA LYS A 214 20.47 -29.89 -116.71
C LYS A 214 20.08 -28.92 -117.83
N GLY A 215 19.50 -27.77 -117.50
CA GLY A 215 19.17 -26.71 -118.46
C GLY A 215 20.40 -26.05 -119.10
N PHE A 216 21.50 -25.96 -118.35
CA PHE A 216 22.79 -25.45 -118.85
C PHE A 216 23.47 -26.43 -119.82
N MET A 217 23.52 -27.73 -119.47
CA MET A 217 24.08 -28.76 -120.35
C MET A 217 23.23 -28.97 -121.61
N GLY A 218 21.90 -28.86 -121.53
CA GLY A 218 21.01 -28.94 -122.70
C GLY A 218 21.19 -27.82 -123.73
N ARG A 219 21.72 -26.65 -123.32
CA ARG A 219 22.03 -25.52 -124.23
C ARG A 219 23.43 -25.56 -124.82
N LEU A 220 24.38 -26.24 -124.17
CA LEU A 220 25.77 -26.37 -124.62
C LEU A 220 25.98 -27.46 -125.68
N PHE A 221 25.13 -28.49 -125.72
CA PHE A 221 25.26 -29.61 -126.65
C PHE A 221 24.26 -29.59 -127.82
N ASN A 222 23.59 -28.46 -128.05
CA ASN A 222 22.66 -28.29 -129.17
C ASN A 222 23.05 -27.09 -130.04
N LYS A 223 24.18 -27.24 -130.75
CA LYS A 223 24.47 -26.63 -132.05
C LYS A 223 25.72 -27.26 -132.66
#